data_AF-A0A5C1HZS7-F1
#
_entry.id   AF-A0A5C1HZS7-F1
#
_cell.length_a   1.000
_cell.length_b   1.000
_cell.length_c   1.000
_cell.angle_alpha   90.00
_cell.angle_beta   90.00
_cell.angle_gamma   90.00
#
_symmetry.space_group_name_H-M   'P 1'
#
loop_
_entity.id
_entity.type
_entity.pdbx_description
1 polymer ?
#
loop_
_entity_poly.entity_id
_entity_poly.type
_entity_poly.pdbx_seq_one_letter_code
_entity_poly.pdbx_strand_id
1 'polypeptide(L)'
;MALSDEEFREEYKPLHIPAHFDTQDTQQNKAIYALAQIGEGTADRVLKELESLQPGIVNEQLTALVKTTLADLFNKGLLKGEEHNGQMHYNLSKITEANDGSTGHK
;
A
#
# COMPACT_ATOMS: atom_id res chain seq x y z
N MET A 1 20.42 1.22 -22.98
CA MET A 1 19.33 2.22 -22.95
C MET A 1 19.34 2.81 -21.57
N ALA A 2 19.78 4.07 -21.43
CA ALA A 2 19.65 4.79 -20.17
C ALA A 2 18.18 5.21 -20.06
N LEU A 3 17.49 4.70 -19.04
CA LEU A 3 16.14 5.17 -18.70
C LEU A 3 16.23 6.67 -18.47
N SER A 4 15.29 7.44 -19.03
CA SER A 4 15.33 8.90 -18.92
C SER A 4 15.14 9.30 -17.47
N ASP A 5 15.73 10.41 -17.04
CA ASP A 5 15.61 10.94 -15.68
C ASP A 5 14.15 11.28 -15.27
N GLU A 6 13.23 11.33 -16.25
CA GLU A 6 11.78 11.37 -16.07
C GLU A 6 11.24 10.01 -15.56
N GLU A 7 11.56 8.90 -16.24
CA GLU A 7 11.14 7.53 -15.84
C GLU A 7 11.66 7.19 -14.44
N PHE A 8 12.89 7.62 -14.13
CA PHE A 8 13.48 7.44 -12.80
C PHE A 8 12.76 8.26 -11.72
N ARG A 9 12.19 9.43 -12.04
CA ARG A 9 11.42 10.20 -11.07
C ARG A 9 10.04 9.62 -10.82
N GLU A 10 9.42 9.02 -11.83
CA GLU A 10 8.09 8.42 -11.70
C GLU A 10 8.12 7.11 -10.93
N GLU A 11 9.16 6.30 -11.13
CA GLU A 11 9.31 4.99 -10.49
C GLU A 11 9.65 5.10 -8.99
N TYR A 12 10.22 6.24 -8.57
CA TYR A 12 10.63 6.51 -7.19
C TYR A 12 9.73 7.54 -6.48
N LYS A 13 8.52 7.81 -7.00
CA LYS A 13 7.57 8.67 -6.27
C LYS A 13 7.20 8.00 -4.93
N PRO A 14 7.16 8.78 -3.83
CA PRO A 14 6.68 8.27 -2.56
C PRO A 14 5.25 7.75 -2.72
N LEU A 15 4.91 6.68 -1.99
CA LEU A 15 3.58 6.10 -2.03
C LEU A 15 2.54 7.20 -1.74
N HIS A 16 1.70 7.48 -2.72
CA HIS A 16 0.64 8.46 -2.56
C HIS A 16 -0.51 7.84 -1.75
N ILE A 17 -0.68 8.31 -0.52
CA ILE A 17 -1.79 7.90 0.35
C ILE A 17 -2.92 8.91 0.14
N PRO A 18 -4.10 8.48 -0.35
CA PRO A 18 -5.25 9.38 -0.46
C PRO A 18 -5.64 9.92 0.92
N ALA A 19 -6.02 11.19 0.99
CA ALA A 19 -6.51 11.78 2.24
C ALA A 19 -7.97 11.39 2.56
N HIS A 20 -8.72 10.90 1.58
CA HIS A 20 -10.14 10.55 1.70
C HIS A 20 -10.44 9.35 0.79
N PHE A 21 -11.45 8.57 1.18
CA PHE A 21 -12.01 7.53 0.32
C PHE A 21 -12.83 8.17 -0.80
N ASP A 22 -12.47 7.88 -2.05
CA ASP A 22 -13.22 8.31 -3.22
C ASP A 22 -13.60 7.10 -4.08
N THR A 23 -14.88 7.02 -4.45
CA THR A 23 -15.44 5.86 -5.19
C THR A 23 -15.11 5.91 -6.68
N GLN A 24 -14.73 7.07 -7.22
CA GLN A 24 -14.25 7.25 -8.59
C GLN A 24 -12.74 6.96 -8.70
N ASP A 25 -12.04 6.87 -7.57
CA ASP A 25 -10.61 6.58 -7.54
C ASP A 25 -10.28 5.13 -7.95
N THR A 26 -9.01 4.92 -8.27
CA THR A 26 -8.44 3.62 -8.61
C THR A 26 -8.56 2.64 -7.44
N GLN A 27 -8.69 1.36 -7.78
CA GLN A 27 -8.80 0.28 -6.78
C GLN A 27 -7.56 0.20 -5.88
N GLN A 28 -6.38 0.55 -6.42
CA GLN A 28 -5.13 0.66 -5.66
C GLN A 28 -5.21 1.77 -4.60
N ASN A 29 -5.63 2.98 -4.96
CA ASN A 29 -5.75 4.08 -4.01
C ASN A 29 -6.78 3.77 -2.92
N LYS A 30 -7.90 3.16 -3.28
CA LYS A 30 -8.89 2.67 -2.31
C LYS A 30 -8.27 1.69 -1.31
N ALA A 31 -7.48 0.73 -1.80
CA ALA A 31 -6.78 -0.24 -0.95
C ALA A 31 -5.76 0.43 -0.02
N ILE A 32 -4.98 1.38 -0.53
CA ILE A 32 -4.01 2.16 0.26
C ILE A 32 -4.72 3.00 1.32
N TYR A 33 -5.83 3.64 0.96
CA TYR A 33 -6.66 4.41 1.91
C TYR A 33 -7.22 3.52 3.02
N ALA A 34 -7.80 2.37 2.66
CA ALA A 34 -8.34 1.42 3.63
C ALA A 34 -7.24 0.89 4.56
N LEU A 35 -6.05 0.59 4.03
CA LEU A 35 -4.89 0.24 4.86
C LEU A 35 -4.47 1.39 5.78
N ALA A 36 -4.50 2.64 5.30
CA ALA A 36 -4.16 3.82 6.09
C ALA A 36 -5.15 4.04 7.23
N GLN A 37 -6.43 3.79 6.96
CA GLN A 37 -7.51 3.89 7.94
C GLN A 37 -7.36 2.86 9.07
N ILE A 38 -7.03 1.60 8.74
CA ILE A 38 -6.81 0.55 9.75
C ILE A 38 -5.43 0.61 10.39
N GLY A 39 -4.48 1.36 9.81
CA GLY A 39 -3.08 1.51 10.23
C GLY A 39 -2.21 0.29 9.89
N GLU A 40 -2.65 -0.90 10.27
CA GLU A 40 -2.00 -2.17 9.96
C GLU A 40 -3.00 -3.33 9.75
N GLY A 41 -2.68 -4.22 8.83
CA GLY A 41 -3.48 -5.41 8.63
C GLY A 41 -3.09 -6.25 7.44
N THR A 42 -3.76 -7.40 7.33
CA THR A 42 -3.66 -8.28 6.18
C THR A 42 -4.53 -7.77 5.03
N ALA A 43 -4.33 -8.33 3.83
CA ALA A 43 -5.17 -8.02 2.67
C ALA A 43 -6.68 -8.24 2.96
N ASP A 44 -7.01 -9.23 3.78
CA ASP A 44 -8.39 -9.52 4.19
C ASP A 44 -8.98 -8.37 5.03
N ARG A 45 -8.19 -7.83 5.96
CA ARG A 45 -8.60 -6.69 6.79
C ARG A 45 -8.83 -5.44 5.96
N VAL A 46 -7.99 -5.20 4.94
CA VAL A 46 -8.16 -4.11 3.98
C VAL A 46 -9.46 -4.28 3.18
N LEU A 47 -9.73 -5.49 2.69
CA LEU A 47 -10.98 -5.79 1.96
C LEU A 47 -12.22 -5.61 2.84
N LYS A 48 -12.13 -5.99 4.11
CA LYS A 48 -13.22 -5.81 5.08
C LYS A 48 -13.52 -4.34 5.35
N GLU A 49 -12.48 -3.50 5.44
CA GLU A 49 -12.65 -2.04 5.54
C GLU A 49 -13.24 -1.47 4.24
N LEU A 50 -12.78 -1.93 3.07
CA LEU A 50 -13.36 -1.53 1.78
C LEU A 50 -14.84 -1.88 1.67
N GLU A 51 -15.25 -3.07 2.11
CA GLU A 51 -16.66 -3.47 2.17
C GLU A 51 -17.47 -2.59 3.13
N SER A 52 -16.85 -2.16 4.24
CA SER A 52 -17.48 -1.26 5.22
C SER A 52 -17.69 0.15 4.65
N LEU A 53 -16.71 0.64 3.88
CA LEU A 53 -16.78 1.94 3.20
C LEU A 53 -17.73 1.94 2.00
N GLN A 54 -17.68 0.87 1.19
CA GLN A 54 -18.52 0.68 0.02
C GLN A 54 -19.02 -0.77 -0.04
N PRO A 55 -20.21 -1.06 0.50
CA PRO A 55 -20.73 -2.43 0.49
C PRO A 55 -20.99 -2.92 -0.94
N GLY A 56 -20.51 -4.12 -1.25
CA GLY A 56 -20.60 -4.72 -2.58
C GLY A 56 -19.47 -4.31 -3.53
N ILE A 57 -18.45 -3.58 -3.04
CA ILE A 57 -17.23 -3.30 -3.82
C ILE A 57 -16.33 -4.53 -3.90
N VAL A 58 -16.33 -5.36 -2.84
CA VAL A 58 -15.43 -6.51 -2.75
C VAL A 58 -15.87 -7.58 -3.75
N ASN A 59 -14.96 -7.89 -4.66
CA ASN A 59 -15.11 -8.95 -5.65
C ASN A 59 -13.77 -9.68 -5.84
N GLU A 60 -13.78 -10.79 -6.57
CA GLU A 60 -12.57 -11.60 -6.79
C GLU A 60 -11.44 -10.80 -7.46
N GLN A 61 -11.78 -9.93 -8.42
CA GLN A 61 -10.79 -9.10 -9.12
C GLN A 61 -10.15 -8.08 -8.18
N LEU A 62 -10.95 -7.40 -7.36
CA LEU A 62 -10.48 -6.46 -6.35
C LEU A 62 -9.61 -7.18 -5.30
N THR A 63 -10.03 -8.36 -4.87
CA THR A 63 -9.29 -9.18 -3.91
C THR A 63 -7.90 -9.55 -4.43
N ALA A 64 -7.81 -9.99 -5.69
CA ALA A 64 -6.54 -10.29 -6.33
C ALA A 64 -5.67 -9.02 -6.50
N LEU A 65 -6.29 -7.90 -6.89
CA LEU A 65 -5.63 -6.62 -7.04
C LEU A 65 -5.05 -6.12 -5.72
N VAL A 66 -5.84 -6.09 -4.63
CA VAL A 66 -5.38 -5.67 -3.30
C VAL A 66 -4.19 -6.52 -2.85
N LYS A 67 -4.26 -7.85 -2.97
CA LYS A 67 -3.15 -8.74 -2.61
C LYS A 67 -1.89 -8.44 -3.42
N THR A 68 -2.04 -8.24 -4.73
CA THR A 68 -0.93 -7.96 -5.65
C THR A 68 -0.33 -6.59 -5.36
N THR A 69 -1.16 -5.56 -5.18
CA THR A 69 -0.75 -4.20 -4.83
C THR A 69 0.00 -4.18 -3.51
N LEU A 70 -0.51 -4.81 -2.44
CA LEU A 70 0.18 -4.84 -1.15
C LEU A 70 1.52 -5.58 -1.24
N ALA A 71 1.57 -6.69 -1.98
CA ALA A 71 2.81 -7.42 -2.21
C ALA A 71 3.82 -6.61 -3.05
N ASP A 72 3.37 -5.92 -4.10
CA ASP A 72 4.21 -5.06 -4.95
C ASP A 72 4.77 -3.89 -4.14
N LEU A 73 3.93 -3.19 -3.37
CA LEU A 73 4.34 -2.09 -2.51
C LEU A 73 5.31 -2.54 -1.41
N PHE A 74 5.12 -3.73 -0.85
CA PHE A 74 6.08 -4.33 0.07
C PHE A 74 7.41 -4.67 -0.62
N ASN A 75 7.39 -5.27 -1.81
CA ASN A 75 8.61 -5.57 -2.59
C ASN A 75 9.37 -4.30 -2.97
N LYS A 76 8.65 -3.21 -3.24
CA LYS A 76 9.22 -1.88 -3.49
C LYS A 76 9.73 -1.17 -2.23
N GLY A 77 9.53 -1.76 -1.03
CA GLY A 77 9.92 -1.16 0.24
C GLY A 77 9.08 0.05 0.66
N LEU A 78 7.92 0.26 0.01
CA LEU A 78 6.98 1.35 0.30
C LEU A 78 6.05 1.02 1.48
N LEU A 79 5.86 -0.26 1.77
CA LEU A 79 5.13 -0.77 2.93
C LEU A 79 6.06 -1.57 3.85
N LYS A 80 5.76 -1.59 5.14
CA LYS A 80 6.27 -2.63 6.03
C LYS A 80 5.39 -3.86 5.90
N GLY A 81 6.01 -5.03 5.90
CA GLY A 81 5.35 -6.32 5.95
C GLY A 81 5.97 -7.12 7.09
N GLU A 82 5.17 -7.48 8.08
CA GLU A 82 5.60 -8.26 9.24
C GLU A 82 4.79 -9.55 9.30
N GLU A 83 5.47 -10.70 9.45
CA GLU A 83 4.77 -11.96 9.63
C GLU A 83 4.31 -12.08 11.07
N HIS A 84 3.01 -12.01 11.28
CA HIS A 84 2.37 -12.20 12.58
C HIS A 84 1.47 -13.43 12.52
N ASN A 85 1.75 -14.43 13.37
CA ASN A 85 0.97 -15.69 13.43
C ASN A 85 0.84 -16.40 12.07
N GLY A 86 1.90 -16.39 11.25
CA GLY A 86 1.89 -17.01 9.91
C GLY A 86 1.08 -16.25 8.86
N GLN A 87 0.70 -14.99 9.14
CA GLN A 87 0.04 -14.10 8.20
C GLN A 87 0.89 -12.85 7.97
N MET A 88 0.97 -12.39 6.72
CA MET A 88 1.68 -11.17 6.36
C MET A 88 0.82 -9.95 6.70
N HIS A 89 1.24 -9.17 7.70
CA HIS A 89 0.63 -7.91 8.09
C HIS A 89 1.33 -6.76 7.40
N TYR A 90 0.59 -5.97 6.63
CA TYR A 90 1.11 -4.80 5.96
C TYR A 90 0.82 -3.56 6.80
N ASN A 91 1.72 -2.58 6.75
CA ASN A 91 1.63 -1.36 7.52
C ASN A 91 2.27 -0.18 6.76
N LEU A 92 1.65 1.00 6.85
CA LEU A 92 2.06 2.23 6.16
C LEU A 92 3.01 3.14 6.98
N SER A 93 3.31 2.78 8.24
CA SER A 93 4.01 3.64 9.21
C SER A 93 5.44 4.03 8.82
N LYS A 94 6.06 3.41 7.81
CA LYS A 94 7.37 3.87 7.29
C LYS A 94 7.28 5.17 6.45
N ILE A 95 6.07 5.63 6.15
CA ILE A 95 5.83 6.88 5.42
C ILE A 95 5.55 8.03 6.42
N THR A 96 5.06 7.70 7.61
CA THR A 96 4.74 8.69 8.68
C THR A 96 5.93 9.02 9.57
N GLU A 97 6.89 8.09 9.72
CA GLU A 97 8.22 8.40 10.24
C GLU A 97 9.16 8.66 9.05
N ALA A 98 9.74 9.86 9.00
CA ALA A 98 10.90 10.10 8.14
C ALA A 98 11.88 8.95 8.37
N ASN A 99 12.35 8.32 7.28
CA ASN A 99 13.44 7.37 7.40
C ASN A 99 14.61 8.17 7.98
N ASP A 100 14.88 7.99 9.27
CA ASP A 100 16.15 8.37 9.86
C ASP A 100 17.18 7.53 9.11
N GLY A 101 17.79 8.19 8.13
CA GLY A 101 18.77 7.61 7.24
C GLY A 101 19.98 7.22 8.08
N SER A 102 19.97 6.02 8.63
CA SER A 102 21.21 5.33 8.95
C SER A 102 21.84 4.90 7.62
N THR A 103 22.34 5.87 6.87
CA THR A 103 23.37 5.64 5.86
C THR A 103 24.60 5.14 6.61
N GLY A 104 24.66 3.83 6.80
CA GLY A 104 25.91 3.13 7.11
C GLY A 104 26.82 3.18 5.90
N HIS A 105 27.33 4.38 5.58
CA HIS A 105 28.56 4.51 4.83
C HIS A 105 29.68 4.03 5.74
N LYS A 106 30.27 2.89 5.40
CA LYS A 106 31.51 2.40 5.98
C LYS A 106 32.60 2.46 4.92
#